data_AF-A0AAV2Q1K0-F1
#
_entry.id   AF-A0AAV2Q1K0-F1
#
_cell.length_a   1.000
_cell.length_b   1.000
_cell.length_c   1.000
_cell.angle_alpha   90.00
_cell.angle_beta   90.00
_cell.angle_gamma   90.00
#
_symmetry.space_group_name_H-M   'P 1'
#
loop_
_entity.id
_entity.type
_entity.pdbx_description
1 polymer ?
#
loop_
_entity_poly.entity_id
_entity_poly.type
_entity_poly.pdbx_seq_one_letter_code
_entity_poly.pdbx_strand_id
1 'polypeptide(L)'
;VLCNMNFELVQADPSLFLRYFLYLTCNSHDQMIIEASGFLLELVLVEIWPMGTRPSLLGAAALFGALWVMKDRLAASPVLTLMPEYFKISEEVLVNTSMKMLETLSNRYSSPYQGAQVKYASRSRHCSVAQHMRMQPDMVNSVLEHLRQISQESSSLHKNKMNGPLMTVLGRNNTVSKNKLKKKIPTVYKYSYHITEV
;
A
#
# COMPACT_ATOMS: atom_id res chain seq x y z
N VAL A 1 -32.38 2.20 2.98
CA VAL A 1 -30.98 1.94 2.53
C VAL A 1 -30.97 1.43 1.09
N LEU A 2 -31.54 0.27 0.76
CA LEU A 2 -31.54 -0.28 -0.61
C LEU A 2 -32.05 0.68 -1.68
N CYS A 3 -33.20 1.32 -1.44
CA CYS A 3 -33.75 2.31 -2.36
C CYS A 3 -32.85 3.54 -2.52
N ASN A 4 -32.11 3.94 -1.48
CA ASN A 4 -31.21 5.09 -1.55
C ASN A 4 -29.94 4.79 -2.34
N MET A 5 -29.58 3.51 -2.48
CA MET A 5 -28.45 3.04 -3.27
C MET A 5 -28.88 2.48 -4.63
N ASN A 6 -30.15 2.65 -5.03
CA ASN A 6 -30.71 2.08 -6.26
C ASN A 6 -30.47 0.57 -6.42
N PHE A 7 -30.38 -0.18 -5.30
CA PHE A 7 -29.98 -1.59 -5.28
C PHE A 7 -28.56 -1.89 -5.84
N GLU A 8 -27.74 -0.86 -6.09
CA GLU A 8 -26.34 -0.98 -6.49
C GLU A 8 -25.47 -1.23 -5.25
N LEU A 9 -25.36 -2.50 -4.87
CA LEU A 9 -24.56 -2.94 -3.72
C LEU A 9 -23.11 -3.28 -4.09
N VAL A 10 -22.81 -3.40 -5.39
CA VAL A 10 -21.48 -3.73 -5.89
C VAL A 10 -20.62 -2.47 -5.86
N GLN A 11 -19.81 -2.34 -4.82
CA GLN A 11 -18.82 -1.27 -4.71
C GLN A 11 -17.41 -1.84 -4.68
N ALA A 12 -16.46 -1.02 -5.13
CA ALA A 12 -15.04 -1.36 -5.11
C ALA A 12 -14.53 -1.46 -3.66
N ASP A 13 -14.17 -2.67 -3.21
CA ASP A 13 -13.62 -2.93 -1.88
C ASP A 13 -12.09 -2.80 -1.89
N PRO A 14 -11.49 -1.91 -1.06
CA PRO A 14 -10.04 -1.79 -0.90
C PRO A 14 -9.34 -3.12 -0.59
N SER A 15 -10.01 -4.02 0.14
CA SER A 15 -9.49 -5.33 0.55
C SER A 15 -9.27 -6.26 -0.64
N LEU A 16 -10.11 -6.17 -1.68
CA LEU A 16 -9.95 -6.95 -2.91
C LEU A 16 -8.73 -6.48 -3.69
N PHE A 17 -8.52 -5.17 -3.80
CA PHE A 17 -7.32 -4.62 -4.43
C PHE A 17 -6.05 -5.00 -3.65
N LEU A 18 -6.08 -4.90 -2.32
CA LEU A 18 -4.95 -5.30 -1.49
C LEU A 18 -4.58 -6.77 -1.72
N ARG A 19 -5.56 -7.69 -1.72
CA ARG A 19 -5.31 -9.12 -2.01
C ARG A 19 -4.69 -9.32 -3.39
N TYR A 20 -5.17 -8.60 -4.39
CA TYR A 20 -4.61 -8.67 -5.73
C TYR A 20 -3.16 -8.19 -5.79
N PHE A 21 -2.84 -7.08 -5.12
CA PHE A 21 -1.46 -6.59 -5.07
C PHE A 21 -0.55 -7.52 -4.30
N LEU A 22 -0.98 -8.03 -3.15
CA LEU A 22 -0.23 -9.03 -2.38
C LEU A 22 0.08 -10.27 -3.22
N TYR A 23 -0.88 -10.75 -4.01
CA TYR A 23 -0.66 -11.86 -4.95
C TYR A 23 0.42 -11.55 -6.00
N LEU A 24 0.49 -10.31 -6.48
CA LEU A 24 1.49 -9.90 -7.48
C LEU A 24 2.88 -9.67 -6.88
N THR A 25 2.97 -9.30 -5.59
CA THR A 25 4.22 -8.78 -5.00
C THR A 25 4.82 -9.62 -3.89
N CYS A 26 4.01 -10.43 -3.20
CA CYS A 26 4.41 -11.15 -1.99
C CYS A 26 4.32 -12.67 -2.21
N ASN A 27 5.27 -13.40 -1.61
CA ASN A 27 5.26 -14.85 -1.62
C ASN A 27 4.66 -15.39 -0.31
N SER A 28 4.47 -16.72 -0.22
CA SER A 28 3.97 -17.40 0.99
C SER A 28 4.82 -17.18 2.25
N HIS A 29 6.07 -16.73 2.12
CA HIS A 29 6.95 -16.42 3.24
C HIS A 29 6.78 -15.00 3.79
N ASP A 30 6.01 -14.14 3.12
CA ASP A 30 5.80 -12.75 3.51
C ASP A 30 4.57 -12.56 4.43
N GLN A 31 4.22 -13.57 5.25
CA GLN A 31 3.00 -13.55 6.08
C GLN A 31 2.90 -12.30 6.95
N MET A 32 4.02 -11.85 7.54
CA MET A 32 4.02 -10.62 8.36
C MET A 32 3.70 -9.36 7.55
N ILE A 33 4.06 -9.29 6.27
CA ILE A 33 3.72 -8.16 5.39
C ILE A 33 2.24 -8.25 5.00
N ILE A 34 1.75 -9.45 4.69
CA ILE A 34 0.33 -9.68 4.39
C ILE A 34 -0.53 -9.20 5.56
N GLU A 35 -0.22 -9.65 6.78
CA GLU A 35 -0.94 -9.24 7.99
C GLU A 35 -0.76 -7.75 8.30
N ALA A 36 0.44 -7.19 8.15
CA ALA A 36 0.68 -5.77 8.39
C ALA A 36 -0.09 -4.88 7.41
N SER A 37 -0.21 -5.31 6.16
CA SER A 37 -0.97 -4.57 5.13
C SER A 37 -2.46 -4.61 5.43
N GLY A 38 -2.99 -5.78 5.81
CA GLY A 38 -4.39 -5.93 6.24
C GLY A 38 -4.69 -5.09 7.49
N PHE A 39 -3.78 -5.10 8.45
CA PHE A 39 -3.90 -4.32 9.67
C PHE A 39 -3.95 -2.81 9.38
N LEU A 40 -3.01 -2.30 8.57
CA LEU A 40 -2.99 -0.89 8.17
C LEU A 40 -4.28 -0.47 7.48
N LEU A 41 -4.80 -1.31 6.57
CA LEU A 41 -6.04 -1.03 5.87
C LEU A 41 -7.23 -0.97 6.83
N GLU A 42 -7.44 -2.00 7.66
CA GLU A 42 -8.56 -2.03 8.60
C GLU A 42 -8.49 -0.93 9.67
N LEU A 43 -7.27 -0.54 10.06
CA LEU A 43 -7.06 0.56 10.99
C LEU A 43 -7.59 1.89 10.44
N VAL A 44 -7.45 2.14 9.14
CA VAL A 44 -7.86 3.43 8.56
C VAL A 44 -9.31 3.44 8.11
N LEU A 45 -9.95 2.30 7.89
CA LEU A 45 -11.36 2.23 7.44
C LEU A 45 -12.36 2.79 8.47
N VAL A 46 -11.94 3.02 9.72
CA VAL A 46 -12.74 3.71 10.75
C VAL A 46 -12.58 5.24 10.72
N GLU A 47 -11.62 5.74 9.95
CA GLU A 47 -11.38 7.18 9.76
C GLU A 47 -12.27 7.76 8.66
N ILE A 48 -12.46 9.08 8.67
CA ILE A 48 -13.29 9.78 7.66
C ILE A 48 -12.54 9.98 6.34
N TRP A 49 -11.24 10.26 6.41
CA TRP A 49 -10.46 10.67 5.24
C TRP A 49 -10.36 9.65 4.09
N PRO A 50 -10.46 8.31 4.30
CA PRO A 50 -10.45 7.36 3.19
C PRO A 50 -11.66 7.48 2.26
N MET A 51 -12.78 8.09 2.69
CA MET A 51 -13.98 8.25 1.85
C MET A 51 -13.70 9.00 0.54
N GLY A 52 -12.76 9.95 0.54
CA GLY A 52 -12.34 10.67 -0.66
C GLY A 52 -11.24 9.96 -1.46
N THR A 53 -10.80 8.78 -1.04
CA THR A 53 -9.65 8.07 -1.59
C THR A 53 -10.09 6.85 -2.37
N ARG A 54 -9.54 6.67 -3.58
CA ARG A 54 -9.86 5.51 -4.41
C ARG A 54 -9.50 4.19 -3.69
N PRO A 55 -10.37 3.15 -3.71
CA PRO A 55 -10.11 1.86 -3.08
C PRO A 55 -8.80 1.18 -3.51
N SER A 56 -8.46 1.26 -4.80
CA SER A 56 -7.20 0.75 -5.34
C SER A 56 -5.97 1.44 -4.74
N LEU A 57 -6.07 2.75 -4.47
CA LEU A 57 -4.98 3.51 -3.85
C LEU A 57 -4.84 3.15 -2.37
N LEU A 58 -5.95 2.95 -1.65
CA LEU A 58 -5.91 2.49 -0.26
C LEU A 58 -5.23 1.13 -0.14
N GLY A 59 -5.58 0.16 -0.99
CA GLY A 59 -4.94 -1.15 -1.00
C GLY A 59 -3.45 -1.09 -1.34
N ALA A 60 -3.05 -0.27 -2.31
CA ALA A 60 -1.65 -0.10 -2.69
C ALA A 60 -0.83 0.59 -1.59
N ALA A 61 -1.39 1.63 -0.97
CA ALA A 61 -0.75 2.40 0.10
C ALA A 61 -0.55 1.55 1.36
N ALA A 62 -1.53 0.70 1.71
CA ALA A 62 -1.41 -0.22 2.84
C ALA A 62 -0.24 -1.21 2.65
N LEU A 63 -0.12 -1.79 1.46
CA LEU A 63 0.99 -2.67 1.10
C LEU A 63 2.34 -1.93 1.13
N PHE A 64 2.39 -0.74 0.53
CA PHE A 64 3.59 0.08 0.49
C PHE A 64 4.07 0.43 1.92
N GLY A 65 3.17 0.87 2.79
CA GLY A 65 3.48 1.19 4.18
C GLY A 65 3.94 -0.02 4.98
N ALA A 66 3.27 -1.16 4.82
CA ALA A 66 3.66 -2.41 5.47
C ALA A 66 5.07 -2.87 5.05
N LEU A 67 5.41 -2.73 3.76
CA LEU A 67 6.75 -3.06 3.27
C LEU A 67 7.83 -2.17 3.88
N TRP A 68 7.57 -0.86 3.98
CA TRP A 68 8.49 0.07 4.65
C TRP A 68 8.73 -0.31 6.10
N VAL A 69 7.65 -0.50 6.85
CA VAL A 69 7.73 -0.85 8.26
C VAL A 69 8.41 -2.19 8.47
N MET A 70 8.08 -3.21 7.67
CA MET A 70 8.53 -4.57 7.92
C MET A 70 9.90 -4.93 7.33
N LYS A 71 10.35 -4.26 6.25
CA LYS A 71 11.62 -4.60 5.58
C LYS A 71 12.67 -3.47 5.60
N ASP A 72 12.35 -2.26 6.08
CA ASP A 72 13.20 -1.04 6.08
C ASP A 72 13.80 -0.66 4.70
N ARG A 73 13.50 -1.40 3.63
CA ARG A 73 14.05 -1.20 2.29
C ARG A 73 13.03 -1.62 1.24
N LEU A 74 12.62 -0.67 0.40
CA LEU A 74 11.78 -0.90 -0.77
C LEU A 74 12.53 -1.24 -2.04
N ALA A 75 13.86 -1.16 -2.06
CA ALA A 75 14.67 -1.24 -3.29
C ALA A 75 14.47 -2.52 -4.12
N ALA A 76 13.87 -3.57 -3.55
CA ALA A 76 13.52 -4.81 -4.25
C ALA A 76 12.01 -5.05 -4.40
N SER A 77 11.16 -4.12 -3.95
CA SER A 77 9.71 -4.28 -4.03
C SER A 77 9.20 -3.90 -5.41
N PRO A 78 8.47 -4.80 -6.09
CA PRO A 78 7.87 -4.49 -7.38
C PRO A 78 6.76 -3.41 -7.29
N VAL A 79 6.30 -3.04 -6.09
CA VAL A 79 5.22 -2.06 -5.87
C VAL A 79 5.53 -0.71 -6.54
N LEU A 80 6.74 -0.17 -6.37
CA LEU A 80 7.13 1.13 -6.94
C LEU A 80 7.17 1.14 -8.48
N THR A 81 7.30 -0.04 -9.11
CA THR A 81 7.26 -0.17 -10.57
C THR A 81 5.84 -0.47 -11.05
N LEU A 82 5.15 -1.41 -10.38
CA LEU A 82 3.84 -1.89 -10.81
C LEU A 82 2.74 -0.83 -10.65
N MET A 83 2.72 -0.09 -9.55
CA MET A 83 1.64 0.86 -9.25
C MET A 83 1.54 2.00 -10.27
N PRO A 84 2.66 2.66 -10.67
CA PRO A 84 2.60 3.67 -11.72
C PRO A 84 2.35 3.07 -13.11
N GLU A 85 3.05 2.00 -13.47
CA GLU A 85 3.07 1.47 -14.84
C GLU A 85 1.75 0.78 -15.23
N TYR A 86 1.15 -0.01 -14.33
CA TYR A 86 -0.03 -0.83 -14.64
C TYR A 86 -1.32 -0.29 -14.02
N PHE A 87 -1.24 0.42 -12.89
CA PHE A 87 -2.44 0.86 -12.15
C PHE A 87 -2.68 2.37 -12.22
N LYS A 88 -1.81 3.11 -12.90
CA LYS A 88 -1.88 4.58 -13.03
C LYS A 88 -1.98 5.28 -11.67
N ILE A 89 -1.30 4.73 -10.66
CA ILE A 89 -1.18 5.33 -9.33
C ILE A 89 0.18 6.02 -9.28
N SER A 90 0.19 7.35 -9.19
CA SER A 90 1.45 8.08 -9.08
C SER A 90 2.16 7.74 -7.78
N GLU A 91 3.48 7.67 -7.85
CA GLU A 91 4.34 7.38 -6.71
C GLU A 91 4.13 8.39 -5.57
N GLU A 92 4.03 9.68 -5.90
CA GLU A 92 3.77 10.74 -4.94
C GLU A 92 2.47 10.50 -4.15
N VAL A 93 1.37 10.20 -4.84
CA VAL A 93 0.07 9.97 -4.19
C VAL A 93 0.08 8.68 -3.37
N LEU A 94 0.79 7.64 -3.85
CA LEU A 94 1.00 6.40 -3.12
C LEU A 94 1.75 6.64 -1.80
N VAL A 95 2.87 7.36 -1.86
CA VAL A 95 3.70 7.69 -0.69
C VAL A 95 2.90 8.53 0.30
N ASN A 96 2.26 9.60 -0.15
CA ASN A 96 1.49 10.50 0.73
C ASN A 96 0.33 9.76 1.41
N THR A 97 -0.40 8.92 0.67
CA THR A 97 -1.48 8.12 1.24
C THR A 97 -0.94 7.12 2.25
N SER A 98 0.17 6.45 1.95
CA SER A 98 0.80 5.51 2.88
C SER A 98 1.29 6.21 4.15
N MET A 99 1.90 7.40 4.04
CA MET A 99 2.32 8.17 5.21
C MET A 99 1.14 8.50 6.10
N LYS A 100 0.00 8.92 5.53
CA LYS A 100 -1.22 9.19 6.30
C LYS A 100 -1.75 7.94 7.04
N MET A 101 -1.65 6.76 6.41
CA MET A 101 -1.98 5.50 7.09
C MET A 101 -1.03 5.20 8.25
N LEU A 102 0.29 5.42 8.05
CA LEU A 102 1.30 5.23 9.09
C LEU A 102 1.15 6.24 10.23
N GLU A 103 0.73 7.47 9.96
CA GLU A 103 0.39 8.46 10.99
C GLU A 103 -0.85 8.05 11.79
N THR A 104 -1.82 7.39 11.16
CA THR A 104 -2.96 6.81 11.87
C THR A 104 -2.49 5.64 12.74
N LEU A 105 -1.56 4.81 12.23
CA LEU A 105 -0.95 3.73 12.99
C LEU A 105 -0.16 4.22 14.19
N SER A 106 0.63 5.30 14.07
CA SER A 106 1.40 5.83 15.20
C SER A 106 0.50 6.40 16.30
N ASN A 107 -0.63 6.99 15.93
CA ASN A 107 -1.62 7.57 16.86
C ASN A 107 -2.71 6.60 17.32
N ARG A 108 -2.64 5.32 16.93
CA ARG A 108 -3.72 4.34 17.15
C ARG A 108 -4.16 4.16 18.60
N TYR A 109 -3.25 4.32 19.56
CA TYR A 109 -3.58 4.16 20.99
C TYR A 109 -4.42 5.31 21.55
N SER A 110 -4.45 6.44 20.87
CA SER A 110 -5.31 7.57 21.19
C SER A 110 -6.69 7.46 20.55
N SER A 111 -6.88 6.55 19.59
CA SER A 111 -8.16 6.34 18.92
C SER A 111 -9.15 5.59 19.83
N PRO A 112 -10.43 5.99 19.88
CA PRO A 112 -11.46 5.19 20.55
C PRO A 112 -11.76 3.88 19.82
N TYR A 113 -11.32 3.72 18.56
CA TYR A 113 -11.61 2.56 17.72
C TYR A 113 -10.47 1.53 17.78
N GLN A 114 -10.58 0.57 18.69
CA GLN A 114 -9.56 -0.46 18.92
C GLN A 114 -9.82 -1.81 18.22
N GLY A 115 -10.88 -1.93 17.41
CA GLY A 115 -11.29 -3.20 16.80
C GLY A 115 -10.20 -3.88 15.97
N ALA A 116 -9.54 -3.13 15.09
CA ALA A 116 -8.42 -3.64 14.29
C ALA A 116 -7.23 -4.02 15.18
N GLN A 117 -6.88 -3.18 16.17
CA GLN A 117 -5.78 -3.44 17.10
C GLN A 117 -5.98 -4.78 17.85
N VAL A 118 -7.20 -5.03 18.35
CA VAL A 118 -7.55 -6.27 19.08
C VAL A 118 -7.51 -7.47 18.14
N LYS A 119 -8.09 -7.36 16.95
CA LYS A 119 -8.11 -8.43 15.95
C LYS A 119 -6.68 -8.87 15.57
N TYR A 120 -5.84 -7.91 15.19
CA TYR A 120 -4.48 -8.17 14.70
C TYR A 120 -3.46 -8.42 15.81
N ALA A 121 -3.84 -8.31 17.09
CA ALA A 121 -3.03 -8.75 18.23
C ALA A 121 -3.07 -10.28 18.43
N SER A 122 -4.00 -11.00 17.79
CA SER A 122 -4.14 -12.45 17.92
C SER A 122 -2.99 -13.23 17.25
N ARG A 123 -2.31 -14.10 18.02
CA ARG A 123 -1.26 -15.00 17.50
C ARG A 123 -1.80 -16.04 16.52
N SER A 124 -2.98 -16.59 16.80
CA SER A 124 -3.54 -17.73 16.07
C SER A 124 -4.07 -17.39 14.68
N ARG A 125 -4.38 -16.12 14.42
CA ARG A 125 -5.01 -15.69 13.15
C ARG A 125 -4.20 -14.64 12.38
N HIS A 126 -3.49 -13.77 13.09
CA HIS A 126 -2.86 -12.58 12.50
C HIS A 126 -1.39 -12.42 12.94
N CYS A 127 -0.77 -13.51 13.38
CA CYS A 127 0.63 -13.56 13.81
C CYS A 127 1.01 -12.51 14.88
N SER A 128 0.02 -11.99 15.63
CA SER A 128 0.20 -10.85 16.53
C SER A 128 0.89 -9.65 15.89
N VAL A 129 0.60 -9.36 14.62
CA VAL A 129 1.24 -8.25 13.90
C VAL A 129 1.04 -6.90 14.60
N ALA A 130 -0.10 -6.67 15.26
CA ALA A 130 -0.34 -5.43 16.00
C ALA A 130 0.56 -5.27 17.25
N GLN A 131 1.14 -6.37 17.73
CA GLN A 131 2.11 -6.39 18.84
C GLN A 131 3.56 -6.45 18.34
N HIS A 132 3.79 -6.58 17.03
CA HIS A 132 5.13 -6.68 16.48
C HIS A 132 5.95 -5.43 16.77
N MET A 133 7.24 -5.60 17.10
CA MET A 133 8.13 -4.50 17.51
C MET A 133 8.17 -3.38 16.46
N ARG A 134 8.23 -3.74 15.17
CA ARG A 134 8.26 -2.75 14.08
C ARG A 134 6.95 -1.97 13.89
N MET A 135 5.83 -2.50 14.37
CA MET A 135 4.54 -1.80 14.31
C MET A 135 4.35 -0.88 15.52
N GLN A 136 5.29 -0.82 16.46
CA GLN A 136 5.20 0.11 17.60
C GLN A 136 5.39 1.56 17.16
N PRO A 137 4.73 2.53 17.82
CA PRO A 137 4.71 3.93 17.40
C PRO A 137 6.11 4.51 17.13
N ASP A 138 7.09 4.24 17.99
CA ASP A 138 8.45 4.76 17.84
C ASP A 138 9.11 4.30 16.53
N MET A 139 8.96 3.02 16.19
CA MET A 139 9.48 2.45 14.94
C MET A 139 8.76 3.02 13.72
N VAL A 140 7.43 3.18 13.81
CA VAL A 140 6.62 3.76 12.75
C VAL A 140 6.97 5.24 12.53
N ASN A 141 7.23 5.99 13.60
CA ASN A 141 7.66 7.39 13.54
C ASN A 141 9.02 7.53 12.87
N SER A 142 9.97 6.64 13.16
CA SER A 142 11.27 6.61 12.46
C SER A 142 11.11 6.39 10.95
N VAL A 143 10.21 5.49 10.54
CA VAL A 143 9.88 5.27 9.11
C VAL A 143 9.24 6.52 8.49
N LEU A 144 8.32 7.17 9.20
CA LEU A 144 7.69 8.41 8.74
C LEU A 144 8.69 9.54 8.53
N GLU A 145 9.64 9.72 9.45
CA GLU A 145 10.70 10.72 9.31
C GLU A 145 11.58 10.46 8.09
N HIS A 146 11.97 9.20 7.85
CA HIS A 146 12.73 8.83 6.66
C HIS A 146 11.94 9.12 5.37
N LEU A 147 10.65 8.77 5.32
CA LEU A 147 9.79 9.06 4.17
C LEU A 147 9.65 10.56 3.90
N ARG A 148 9.55 11.39 4.95
CA ARG A 148 9.52 12.86 4.84
C ARG A 148 10.82 13.41 4.25
N GLN A 149 11.97 12.92 4.69
CA GLN A 149 13.28 13.32 4.16
C GLN A 149 13.39 13.01 2.67
N ILE A 150 13.01 11.80 2.26
CA ILE A 150 13.00 11.39 0.83
C ILE A 150 12.07 12.29 -0.01
N SER A 151 10.89 12.62 0.51
CA SER A 151 9.92 13.50 -0.17
C SER A 151 10.48 14.92 -0.35
N GLN A 152 11.15 15.47 0.66
CA GLN A 152 11.78 16.80 0.58
C GLN A 152 12.97 16.84 -0.40
N GLU A 153 13.82 15.81 -0.38
CA GLU A 153 14.96 15.71 -1.29
C GLU A 153 14.50 15.63 -2.75
N SER A 154 13.49 14.83 -3.04
CA SER A 154 12.93 14.70 -4.39
C SER A 154 12.31 16.01 -4.90
N SER A 155 11.68 16.78 -4.01
CA SER A 155 11.14 18.12 -4.31
C SER A 155 12.23 19.16 -4.60
N SER A 156 13.38 19.07 -3.91
CA SER A 156 14.53 19.96 -4.15
C SER A 156 15.25 19.65 -5.47
N LEU A 157 15.30 18.38 -5.88
CA LEU A 157 15.86 17.92 -7.16
C LEU A 157 14.97 18.31 -8.35
N HIS A 158 13.65 18.31 -8.18
CA HIS A 158 12.70 18.72 -9.23
C HIS A 158 12.74 20.21 -9.55
N LYS A 159 13.21 21.07 -8.63
CA LYS A 159 13.46 22.50 -8.92
C LYS A 159 14.65 22.74 -9.86
N ASN A 160 15.54 21.75 -10.04
CA ASN A 160 16.76 21.91 -10.84
C ASN A 160 16.85 21.07 -12.12
N LYS A 161 15.89 20.17 -12.39
CA LYS A 161 15.83 19.44 -13.68
C LYS A 161 14.39 19.16 -14.09
N MET A 162 13.99 19.72 -15.24
CA MET A 162 12.88 19.15 -16.00
C MET A 162 13.26 17.74 -16.47
N ASN A 163 12.34 16.80 -16.27
CA ASN A 163 12.28 15.43 -16.82
C ASN A 163 13.22 14.38 -16.20
N GLY A 164 12.78 13.74 -15.10
CA GLY A 164 13.31 12.47 -14.61
C GLY A 164 12.44 11.85 -13.50
N PRO A 165 12.22 10.52 -13.45
CA PRO A 165 11.41 9.89 -12.40
C PRO A 165 12.11 9.85 -11.03
N LEU A 166 11.33 9.93 -9.94
CA LEU A 166 11.73 9.83 -8.53
C LEU A 166 12.53 8.56 -8.16
N MET A 167 12.52 7.55 -9.03
CA MET A 167 13.30 6.30 -8.99
C MET A 167 14.79 6.49 -8.62
N THR A 168 15.35 7.67 -8.87
CA THR A 168 16.78 7.94 -8.62
C THR A 168 17.13 8.13 -7.15
N VAL A 169 16.18 8.53 -6.28
CA VAL A 169 16.44 8.78 -4.85
C VAL A 169 16.17 7.51 -4.02
N LEU A 170 15.10 6.79 -4.34
CA LEU A 170 14.76 5.52 -3.69
C LEU A 170 15.55 4.30 -4.22
N GLY A 171 16.22 4.44 -5.37
CA GLY A 171 16.91 3.35 -6.08
C GLY A 171 18.42 3.52 -6.24
N ARG A 172 19.09 4.39 -5.46
CA ARG A 172 20.50 4.75 -5.70
C ARG A 172 21.52 3.62 -5.50
N ASN A 173 21.11 2.43 -5.08
CA ASN A 173 21.97 1.24 -5.05
C ASN A 173 21.41 0.14 -5.98
N ASN A 174 22.05 0.05 -7.15
CA ASN A 174 22.12 -1.09 -8.06
C ASN A 174 21.21 -1.04 -9.31
N THR A 175 21.91 -0.87 -10.43
CA THR A 175 21.49 -1.18 -11.80
C THR A 175 21.13 -2.66 -11.94
N VAL A 176 19.87 -3.02 -11.68
CA VAL A 176 19.34 -4.32 -12.11
C VAL A 176 18.93 -4.22 -13.58
N SER A 177 19.67 -4.95 -14.40
CA SER A 177 19.53 -5.04 -15.86
C SER A 177 18.07 -5.26 -16.30
N LYS A 178 17.59 -4.37 -17.19
CA LYS A 178 16.25 -4.32 -17.80
C LYS A 178 15.81 -5.60 -18.54
N ASN A 179 16.62 -6.65 -18.57
CA ASN A 179 16.38 -7.84 -19.40
C ASN A 179 15.76 -9.04 -18.68
N LYS A 180 15.46 -8.98 -17.37
CA LYS A 180 14.87 -10.13 -16.65
C LYS A 180 13.35 -10.09 -16.39
N LEU A 181 12.66 -8.98 -16.64
CA LEU A 181 11.20 -8.89 -16.43
C LEU A 181 10.35 -9.28 -17.66
N LYS A 182 10.94 -9.64 -18.80
CA LYS A 182 10.19 -10.02 -20.01
C LYS A 182 9.68 -11.48 -20.03
N LYS A 183 9.91 -12.28 -18.99
CA LYS A 183 9.47 -13.69 -18.97
C LYS A 183 8.83 -14.04 -17.64
N LYS A 184 7.53 -13.73 -17.51
CA LYS A 184 6.48 -14.48 -16.78
C LYS A 184 5.32 -13.51 -16.43
N ILE A 185 4.59 -13.07 -17.45
CA ILE A 185 3.16 -12.79 -17.27
C ILE A 185 2.47 -13.95 -17.99
N PRO A 186 1.87 -14.92 -17.28
CA PRO A 186 1.08 -15.95 -17.94
C PRO A 186 -0.13 -15.30 -18.61
N THR A 187 -0.18 -15.39 -19.94
CA THR A 187 -1.30 -15.03 -20.80
C THR A 187 -2.43 -16.07 -20.65
N VAL A 188 -3.21 -16.02 -19.58
CA VAL A 188 -4.51 -16.71 -19.46
C VAL A 188 -5.28 -15.92 -18.38
N TYR A 189 -6.36 -15.18 -18.65
CA TYR A 189 -7.63 -15.58 -19.24
C TYR A 189 -8.27 -14.45 -20.08
N LYS A 190 -8.73 -14.78 -21.28
CA LYS A 190 -9.81 -14.04 -21.97
C LYS A 190 -11.09 -14.22 -21.14
N TYR A 191 -11.49 -13.21 -20.38
CA TYR A 191 -12.91 -13.06 -20.04
C TYR A 191 -13.53 -12.13 -21.09
N SER A 192 -14.19 -12.75 -22.06
CA SER A 192 -15.06 -12.07 -23.02
C SER A 192 -16.28 -11.55 -22.25
N TYR A 193 -16.27 -10.28 -21.83
CA TYR A 193 -17.51 -9.61 -21.50
C TYR A 193 -18.11 -9.09 -22.81
N HIS A 194 -19.14 -9.79 -23.30
CA HIS A 194 -20.04 -9.23 -24.30
C HIS A 194 -20.75 -8.04 -23.66
N ILE A 195 -20.36 -6.83 -24.06
CA ILE A 195 -21.17 -5.64 -23.88
C ILE A 195 -22.27 -5.74 -24.93
N THR A 196 -23.49 -6.10 -24.51
CA THR A 196 -24.68 -5.81 -25.31
C THR A 196 -25.13 -4.41 -24.95
N GLU A 197 -25.04 -3.50 -25.92
CA GLU A 197 -25.71 -2.20 -25.91
C GLU A 197 -27.23 -2.41 -25.82
N VAL A 198 -27.87 -1.80 -24.82
CA VAL A 198 -29.26 -1.30 -24.87
C VAL A 198 -29.31 -0.02 -24.04
#